data_AF-A0A8J8TM87-F1
#
_entry.id   AF-A0A8J8TM87-F1
#
_cell.length_a   1.000
_cell.length_b   1.000
_cell.length_c   1.000
_cell.angle_alpha   90.00
_cell.angle_beta   90.00
_cell.angle_gamma   90.00
#
_symmetry.space_group_name_H-M   'P 1'
#
loop_
_entity.id
_entity.type
_entity.pdbx_description
1 polymer ?
#
loop_
_entity_poly.entity_id
_entity_poly.type
_entity_poly.pdbx_seq_one_letter_code
_entity_poly.pdbx_strand_id
1 'polypeptide(L)' 'MYPYLISKSVNEGTMSYLFVINSESNPLESYMVRIQYTQGNLRASCSCKGFAIRGNCKHVKLALRKISRY' A
#
# COMPACT_ATOMS: atom_id res chain seq x y z
N MET A 1 -0.99 -13.18 -5.28
CA MET A 1 -0.47 -12.02 -4.54
C MET A 1 -1.56 -11.43 -3.67
N TYR A 2 -1.36 -11.37 -2.35
CA TYR A 2 -2.40 -10.93 -1.40
C TYR A 2 -1.87 -9.79 -0.52
N PRO A 3 -2.65 -8.70 -0.32
CA PRO A 3 -2.26 -7.63 0.59
C PRO A 3 -2.57 -7.97 2.04
N TYR A 4 -1.53 -8.06 2.86
CA TYR A 4 -1.60 -8.23 4.31
C TYR A 4 -1.50 -6.88 4.98
N LEU A 5 -2.53 -6.49 5.75
CA LEU A 5 -2.49 -5.26 6.54
C LEU A 5 -1.63 -5.51 7.78
N ILE A 6 -0.54 -4.74 7.93
CA ILE A 6 0.40 -4.87 9.04
C ILE A 6 0.11 -3.83 10.11
N SER A 7 -0.26 -2.62 9.70
CA SER A 7 -0.53 -1.54 10.65
C SER A 7 -1.59 -0.59 10.09
N LYS A 8 -2.45 -0.12 11.01
CA LYS A 8 -3.41 0.95 10.80
C LYS A 8 -3.21 1.97 11.91
N SER A 9 -3.01 3.23 11.53
CA SER A 9 -2.85 4.34 12.46
C SER A 9 -3.80 5.46 12.07
N VAL A 10 -4.43 6.06 13.08
CA VAL A 10 -5.34 7.20 12.93
C VAL A 10 -4.84 8.29 13.87
N ASN A 11 -4.39 9.40 13.31
CA ASN A 11 -3.90 10.57 14.03
C ASN A 11 -4.59 11.80 13.44
N GLU A 12 -5.29 12.59 14.25
CA GLU A 12 -5.88 13.92 13.93
C GLU A 12 -5.95 14.28 12.43
N GLY A 13 -6.97 13.77 11.74
CA GLY A 13 -7.22 14.08 10.32
C GLY A 13 -6.35 13.32 9.31
N THR A 14 -5.46 12.45 9.78
CA THR A 14 -4.62 11.54 8.99
C THR A 14 -4.87 10.08 9.33
N MET A 15 -5.11 9.27 8.31
CA MET A 15 -5.28 7.83 8.40
C MET A 15 -4.21 7.13 7.57
N SER A 16 -3.35 6.36 8.22
CA SER A 16 -2.26 5.64 7.57
C SER A 16 -2.46 4.14 7.65
N TYR A 17 -2.20 3.46 6.54
CA TYR A 17 -2.22 2.01 6.42
C TYR A 17 -0.88 1.54 5.87
N LEU A 18 -0.35 0.47 6.45
CA LEU A 18 0.84 -0.21 5.97
C LEU A 18 0.47 -1.64 5.61
N PHE A 19 0.74 -2.01 4.36
CA PHE A 19 0.55 -3.36 3.84
C PHE A 19 1.89 -3.98 3.47
N VAL A 20 1.94 -5.30 3.56
CA VAL A 20 2.96 -6.12 2.93
C VAL A 20 2.29 -6.97 1.86
N ILE A 21 2.92 -7.04 0.69
CA ILE A 21 2.41 -7.76 -0.48
C ILE A 21 3.55 -8.59 -1.06
N ASN A 22 3.39 -9.92 -1.04
CA ASN A 22 4.41 -10.84 -1.57
C ASN A 22 4.52 -10.71 -3.10
N SER A 23 5.73 -10.84 -3.64
CA SER A 23 5.96 -10.88 -5.08
C SER A 23 5.28 -12.10 -5.71
N GLU A 24 4.81 -11.95 -6.95
CA GLU A 24 4.23 -13.06 -7.72
C GLU A 24 5.30 -14.02 -8.24
N SER A 25 6.49 -13.50 -8.56
CA SER A 25 7.57 -14.27 -9.17
C SER A 25 8.53 -14.88 -8.15
N ASN A 26 8.65 -14.29 -6.95
CA ASN A 26 9.54 -14.78 -5.91
C ASN A 26 8.85 -14.71 -4.53
N PRO A 27 8.48 -15.85 -3.92
CA PRO A 27 7.77 -15.85 -2.64
C PRO A 27 8.61 -15.32 -1.45
N LEU A 28 9.94 -15.26 -1.58
CA LEU A 28 10.82 -14.68 -0.57
C LEU A 28 10.92 -13.15 -0.68
N GLU A 29 10.44 -12.57 -1.79
CA GLU A 29 10.43 -11.13 -1.99
C GLU A 29 9.06 -10.57 -1.61
N SER A 30 9.05 -9.49 -0.83
CA SER A 30 7.83 -8.82 -0.41
C SER A 30 7.97 -7.32 -0.54
N TYR A 31 6.86 -6.66 -0.87
CA TYR A 31 6.81 -5.22 -1.06
C TYR A 31 5.96 -4.57 0.03
N MET A 32 6.50 -3.51 0.62
CA MET A 32 5.74 -2.66 1.51
C MET A 32 4.95 -1.65 0.69
N VAL A 33 3.70 -1.43 1.08
CA VAL A 33 2.82 -0.41 0.53
C VAL A 33 2.29 0.43 1.67
N ARG A 34 2.57 1.74 1.66
CA ARG A 34 1.99 2.69 2.60
C ARG A 34 0.92 3.49 1.88
N ILE A 35 -0.26 3.60 2.49
CA ILE A 35 -1.35 4.45 2.02
C ILE A 35 -1.68 5.42 3.14
N GLN A 36 -1.70 6.70 2.85
CA GLN A 36 -1.99 7.76 3.80
C GLN A 36 -3.11 8.64 3.23
N TYR A 37 -4.16 8.82 4.01
CA TYR A 37 -5.24 9.76 3.76
C TYR A 37 -5.07 10.92 4.73
N THR A 38 -4.98 12.14 4.22
CA THR A 38 -4.89 13.36 5.05
C THR A 38 -5.89 14.38 4.50
N GLN A 39 -6.94 14.70 5.27
CA GLN A 39 -7.92 15.75 4.95
C GLN A 39 -8.28 15.85 3.45
N GLY A 40 -8.74 14.74 2.85
CA GLY A 40 -9.16 14.68 1.44
C GLY A 40 -8.06 14.33 0.42
N ASN A 41 -6.79 14.27 0.82
CA ASN A 41 -5.68 13.86 -0.04
C ASN A 41 -5.27 12.41 0.21
N LEU A 42 -5.09 11.65 -0.87
CA LEU A 42 -4.59 10.28 -0.85
C LEU A 42 -3.15 10.25 -1.36
N ARG A 43 -2.23 9.80 -0.52
CA ARG A 43 -0.83 9.51 -0.89
C ARG A 43 -0.57 8.02 -0.74
N ALA A 44 0.07 7.42 -1.73
CA ALA A 44 0.49 6.03 -1.67
C ALA A 44 1.96 5.91 -2.04
N SER A 45 2.67 5.00 -1.40
CA SER A 45 4.02 4.62 -1.77
C SER A 45 4.18 3.11 -1.76
N CYS A 46 5.07 2.59 -2.60
CA CYS A 46 5.39 1.17 -2.64
C CYS A 46 6.89 0.95 -2.85
N SER A 47 7.46 -0.04 -2.16
CA SER A 47 8.88 -0.38 -2.26
C SER A 47 9.27 -1.13 -3.54
N CYS A 48 8.32 -1.46 -4.42
CA CYS A 48 8.64 -2.16 -5.67
C CYS A 48 9.28 -1.24 -6.71
N LYS A 49 10.18 -1.79 -7.54
CA LYS A 49 10.86 -1.06 -8.64
C LYS A 49 9.88 -0.36 -9.59
N GLY A 50 8.75 -1.01 -9.89
CA GLY A 50 7.73 -0.43 -10.78
C GLY A 50 7.13 0.87 -10.26
N PHE A 51 6.99 1.01 -8.93
CA PHE A 51 6.51 2.24 -8.31
C PHE A 51 7.57 3.34 -8.38
N ALA A 52 8.83 3.01 -8.11
CA ALA A 52 9.94 3.97 -8.19
C ALA A 52 10.06 4.61 -9.60
N ILE A 53 9.76 3.84 -10.66
CA ILE A 53 9.86 4.31 -12.05
C ILE A 53 8.62 5.10 -12.48
N ARG A 54 7.41 4.65 -12.10
CA ARG A 54 6.15 5.16 -12.67
C ARG A 54 5.29 5.97 -11.71
N GLY A 55 5.65 6.03 -10.43
CA GLY A 55 4.80 6.60 -9.37
C GLY A 55 3.51 5.81 -9.09
N ASN A 56 3.33 4.64 -9.72
CA ASN A 56 2.18 3.77 -9.54
C ASN A 56 2.56 2.31 -9.82
N CYS A 57 1.89 1.36 -9.16
CA CYS A 57 2.09 -0.06 -9.39
C CYS A 57 0.84 -0.89 -9.03
N LYS A 58 0.82 -2.15 -9.44
CA LYS A 58 -0.28 -3.09 -9.11
C LYS A 58 -0.46 -3.29 -7.59
N HIS A 59 0.62 -3.20 -6.81
CA HIS A 59 0.59 -3.36 -5.35
C HIS A 59 -0.26 -2.28 -4.68
N VAL A 60 -0.09 -1.01 -5.08
CA VAL A 60 -0.90 0.10 -4.57
C VAL A 60 -2.38 -0.10 -4.90
N LYS A 61 -2.71 -0.50 -6.14
CA LYS A 61 -4.09 -0.77 -6.55
C LYS A 61 -4.73 -1.88 -5.71
N LEU A 62 -3.99 -2.94 -5.41
CA LEU A 62 -4.48 -4.05 -4.58
C LEU A 62 -4.71 -3.63 -3.13
N ALA A 63 -3.78 -2.87 -2.54
CA ALA A 63 -3.94 -2.34 -1.20
C ALA A 63 -5.15 -1.39 -1.09
N LEU A 64 -5.33 -0.47 -2.06
CA LEU A 64 -6.48 0.44 -2.12
C LEU A 64 -7.83 -0.29 -2.24
N ARG A 65 -7.90 -1.35 -3.05
CA ARG A 65 -9.10 -2.20 -3.15
C ARG A 65 -9.44 -2.90 -1.83
N LYS A 66 -8.43 -3.18 -0.99
CA LYS A 66 -8.67 -3.74 0.33
C LYS A 66 -9.25 -2.68 1.26
N ILE A 67 -8.66 -1.48 1.31
CA ILE A 67 -9.16 -0.38 2.15
C ILE A 67 -10.60 0.00 1.77
N SER A 68 -10.92 0.16 0.49
CA SER A 68 -12.26 0.56 0.03
C SER A 68 -13.38 -0.47 0.30
N ARG A 69 -13.03 -1.68 0.71
CA ARG A 69 -13.98 -2.72 1.13
C ARG A 69 -14.15 -2.82 2.65
N TYR A 70 -13.36 -2.05 3.42
CA TYR A 70 -13.48 -1.90 4.87
C TYR A 70 -14.13 -0.56 5.20
#